data_AF-A0A2N1D5J1-F1
#
_entry.id   AF-A0A2N1D5J1-F1
#
_cell.length_a   1.000
_cell.length_b   1.000
_cell.length_c   1.000
_cell.angle_alpha   90.00
_cell.angle_beta   90.00
_cell.angle_gamma   90.00
#
_symmetry.space_group_name_H-M   'P 1'
#
loop_
_entity.id
_entity.type
_entity.pdbx_description
1 polymer ?
#
loop_
_entity_poly.entity_id
_entity_poly.type
_entity_poly.pdbx_seq_one_letter_code
_entity_poly.pdbx_strand_id
1 'polypeptide(L)' 'MANSPKSGAYQSPLEKLFARQQPKVKAKRAMANLLLTYAENDNKRIAHLINKWMNETHPSS' A
#
# COMPACT_ATOMS: atom_id res chain seq x y z
N MET A 1 3.93 -30.80 21.63
CA MET A 1 4.42 -29.44 21.30
C MET A 1 5.14 -29.54 19.95
N ALA A 2 4.41 -29.44 18.84
CA ALA A 2 4.98 -29.62 17.51
C ALA A 2 5.66 -28.32 17.06
N ASN A 3 6.99 -28.32 17.00
CA ASN A 3 7.76 -27.28 16.31
C ASN A 3 7.55 -27.48 14.80
N SER A 4 6.67 -26.68 14.20
CA SER A 4 6.59 -26.58 12.75
C SER A 4 7.89 -25.99 12.20
N PRO A 5 8.53 -26.61 11.20
CA PRO A 5 9.67 -25.99 10.54
C PRO A 5 9.17 -24.73 9.84
N LYS A 6 9.66 -23.55 10.26
CA LYS A 6 9.46 -22.31 9.51
C LYS A 6 10.00 -22.57 8.10
N SER A 7 9.09 -22.70 7.13
CA SER A 7 9.44 -22.79 5.71
C SER A 7 10.34 -21.60 5.40
N GLY A 8 11.65 -21.85 5.33
CA GLY A 8 12.61 -20.89 4.84
C GLY A 8 12.36 -20.77 3.36
N ALA A 9 11.38 -19.95 2.98
CA ALA A 9 11.02 -19.72 1.60
C ALA A 9 12.31 -19.41 0.83
N TYR A 10 12.60 -20.23 -0.18
CA TYR A 10 13.72 -20.04 -1.08
C TYR A 10 13.63 -18.62 -1.64
N GLN A 11 14.47 -17.71 -1.14
CA GLN A 11 14.53 -16.36 -1.67
C GLN A 11 15.38 -16.40 -2.93
N SER A 12 14.78 -16.02 -4.05
CA SER A 12 15.48 -15.82 -5.31
C SER A 12 16.64 -14.83 -5.12
N PRO A 13 17.70 -14.90 -5.94
CA PRO A 13 18.79 -13.93 -5.88
C PRO A 13 18.31 -12.47 -5.96
N LEU A 14 17.25 -12.22 -6.73
CA LEU A 14 16.62 -10.91 -6.84
C LEU A 14 15.94 -10.48 -5.54
N GLU A 15 15.16 -11.36 -4.90
CA GLU A 15 14.53 -11.05 -3.61
C GLU A 15 15.58 -10.78 -2.52
N LYS A 16 16.69 -11.54 -2.52
CA LYS A 16 17.81 -11.30 -1.59
C LYS A 16 18.45 -9.94 -1.85
N LEU A 17 18.67 -9.57 -3.12
CA LEU A 17 19.21 -8.25 -3.47
C LEU A 17 18.24 -7.15 -3.01
N PHE A 18 16.96 -7.27 -3.35
CA PHE A 18 15.92 -6.32 -3.00
C PHE A 18 15.84 -6.10 -1.49
N ALA A 19 15.76 -7.19 -0.71
CA ALA A 19 15.73 -7.14 0.75
C ALA A 19 16.97 -6.47 1.36
N ARG A 20 18.16 -6.66 0.77
CA ARG A 20 19.39 -5.98 1.22
C ARG A 20 19.40 -4.48 0.93
N GLN A 21 18.67 -4.02 -0.08
CA GLN A 21 18.60 -2.60 -0.43
C GLN A 21 17.51 -1.85 0.37
N GLN A 22 16.41 -2.51 0.75
CA GLN A 22 15.29 -1.87 1.45
C GLN A 22 15.71 -1.05 2.70
N PRO A 23 16.58 -1.55 3.61
CA PRO A 23 17.00 -0.78 4.79
C PRO A 23 17.78 0.50 4.47
N LYS A 24 18.46 0.55 3.32
CA LYS A 24 19.27 1.72 2.92
C LYS A 24 18.41 2.88 2.44
N VAL A 25 17.27 2.57 1.83
CA VAL A 25 16.33 3.56 1.30
C VAL A 25 15.49 4.19 2.42
N LYS A 26 15.47 3.59 3.63
CA LYS A 26 14.66 4.04 4.79
C LYS A 26 13.20 4.31 4.42
N ALA A 27 12.67 3.60 3.42
CA ALA A 27 11.33 3.80 2.92
C ALA A 27 10.32 3.40 4.00
N LYS A 28 9.50 4.36 4.45
CA LYS A 28 8.44 4.09 5.41
C LYS A 28 7.31 3.34 4.71
N ARG A 29 6.78 2.29 5.35
CA ARG A 29 5.59 1.57 4.84
C ARG A 29 4.41 2.50 4.55
N ALA A 30 4.24 3.56 5.34
CA ALA A 30 3.24 4.59 5.11
C ALA A 30 3.42 5.30 3.75
N MET A 31 4.66 5.58 3.33
CA MET A 31 4.96 6.17 2.03
C MET A 31 4.63 5.21 0.89
N ALA A 32 4.96 3.92 1.03
CA ALA A 32 4.62 2.91 0.04
C ALA A 32 3.08 2.79 -0.14
N ASN A 33 2.33 2.77 0.97
CA ASN A 33 0.87 2.76 0.93
C ASN A 33 0.29 4.03 0.27
N LEU A 34 0.89 5.19 0.55
CA LEU A 34 0.48 6.46 -0.07
C LEU A 34 0.70 6.43 -1.58
N LEU A 35 1.88 6.01 -2.04
CA LEU A 35 2.20 5.89 -3.47
C LEU A 35 1.29 4.87 -4.16
N LEU A 36 1.01 3.73 -3.54
CA LEU A 36 0.07 2.73 -4.03
C LEU A 36 -1.36 3.30 -4.14
N THR A 37 -1.75 4.12 -3.16
CA THR A 37 -3.07 4.77 -3.17
C THR A 37 -3.20 5.73 -4.34
N TYR A 38 -2.17 6.53 -4.62
CA TYR A 38 -2.15 7.44 -5.78
C TYR A 38 -2.06 6.71 -7.12
N ALA A 39 -1.32 5.61 -7.20
CA ALA A 39 -1.09 4.90 -8.46
C ALA A 39 -2.28 4.00 -8.86
N GLU A 40 -2.89 3.28 -7.92
CA GLU A 40 -3.85 2.22 -8.23
C GLU A 40 -5.26 2.48 -7.69
N ASN A 41 -5.38 3.17 -6.55
CA ASN A 41 -6.65 3.29 -5.83
C ASN A 41 -7.25 4.70 -5.80
N ASP A 42 -6.65 5.66 -6.52
CA ASP A 42 -7.04 7.07 -6.41
C ASP A 42 -8.43 7.34 -7.01
N ASN A 43 -8.84 6.56 -8.02
CA ASN A 43 -10.13 6.72 -8.68
C ASN A 43 -11.33 6.61 -7.71
N LYS A 44 -11.29 5.67 -6.76
CA LYS A 44 -12.35 5.51 -5.76
C LYS A 44 -12.39 6.68 -4.78
N ARG A 45 -11.20 7.19 -4.40
CA ARG A 45 -11.06 8.35 -3.51
C ARG A 45 -11.57 9.63 -4.16
N ILE A 46 -11.21 9.85 -5.43
CA ILE A 46 -11.67 10.98 -6.24
C ILE A 46 -13.19 10.94 -6.39
N ALA A 47 -13.76 9.78 -6.75
CA ALA A 47 -15.21 9.62 -6.85
C ALA A 47 -15.92 9.91 -5.52
N HIS A 48 -15.37 9.45 -4.39
CA HIS A 48 -15.92 9.73 -3.07
C HIS A 48 -15.86 11.23 -2.73
N LEU A 49 -14.75 11.92 -3.05
CA LEU A 49 -14.59 13.35 -2.83
C LEU A 49 -15.57 14.18 -3.67
N ILE A 50 -15.77 13.81 -4.94
CA ILE A 50 -16.74 14.47 -5.82
C ILE A 50 -18.16 14.30 -5.26
N ASN A 51 -18.52 13.09 -4.86
CA ASN A 51 -19.85 12.82 -4.26
C ASN A 51 -20.06 13.62 -2.98
N LYS A 52 -19.06 13.65 -2.09
CA LYS A 52 -19.09 14.47 -0.87
C LYS A 52 -19.30 15.95 -1.21
N TRP A 53 -18.52 16.48 -2.14
CA TRP A 53 -18.62 17.88 -2.56
C TRP A 53 -20.02 18.22 -3.10
N MET A 54 -20.58 17.36 -3.94
CA MET A 54 -21.93 17.53 -4.48
C MET A 54 -23.02 17.53 -3.39
N ASN A 55 -22.92 16.62 -2.42
CA ASN A 55 -23.92 16.52 -1.34
C ASN A 55 -23.81 17.68 -0.32
N GLU A 56 -22.62 18.26 -0.16
CA GLU A 56 -22.41 19.44 0.69
C GLU A 56 -22.88 20.74 0.01
N THR A 57 -22.72 20.86 -1.31
CA THR A 57 -23.15 22.05 -2.08
C THR A 57 -24.63 22.04 -2.45
N HIS A 58 -25.21 20.86 -2.63
CA HIS A 58 -26.65 20.67 -2.81
C HIS A 58 -27.17 19.74 -1.72
N PRO A 59 -27.39 20.25 -0.48
CA PRO A 59 -28.16 19.49 0.48
C PRO A 59 -29.55 19.29 -0.14
N SER A 60 -29.89 18.05 -0.47
CA SER A 60 -31.23 17.71 -0.93
C SER A 60 -32.23 18.13 0.14
N SER A 61 -32.94 19.23 -0.10
CA SER A 61 -34.06 19.72 0.69
C SER A 61 -35.19 18.72 0.77
#